data_AF-A0A0E3PHG1-F1
#
_entry.id   AF-A0A0E3PHG1-F1
#
_cell.length_a   1.000
_cell.length_b   1.000
_cell.length_c   1.000
_cell.angle_alpha   90.00
_cell.angle_beta   90.00
_cell.angle_gamma   90.00
#
_symmetry.space_group_name_H-M   'P 1'
#
loop_
_entity.id
_entity.type
_entity.pdbx_description
1 polymer ?
#
loop_
_entity_poly.entity_id
_entity_poly.type
_entity_poly.pdbx_seq_one_letter_code
_entity_poly.pdbx_strand_id
1 'polypeptide(L)'
;MAQNTATKKMLLSGLILAVIFSSFYVLDFKAAQSETQTNSRVSACSSGNPGIDFPDRIYLYVEGDDSISKSLRESLEAELEKAGMEVSVADAVEEKYDSQALLVNVSKDGLYTPVYASSDLNILFFYTYTGEGTKYFEQFKEGNVTVVFENTGSGEGDKLIRGDMELQDSTKGPVSLKAYRKHLAEEAARKIVEQLQQQISISP
;
A
#
# COMPACT_ATOMS: atom_id res chain seq x y z
N MET A 1 13.72 -55.98 -12.20
CA MET A 1 13.26 -54.88 -13.08
C MET A 1 14.33 -53.80 -13.12
N ALA A 2 15.10 -53.70 -14.20
CA ALA A 2 16.12 -52.65 -14.35
C ALA A 2 15.40 -51.34 -14.68
N GLN A 3 15.31 -50.41 -13.72
CA GLN A 3 14.92 -49.04 -14.03
C GLN A 3 15.91 -48.49 -15.07
N ASN A 4 15.39 -48.11 -16.22
CA ASN A 4 16.17 -47.59 -17.34
C ASN A 4 16.88 -46.30 -16.88
N THR A 5 18.21 -46.24 -17.00
CA THR A 5 19.03 -45.10 -16.57
C THR A 5 18.56 -43.78 -17.19
N ALA A 6 17.97 -43.82 -18.39
CA ALA A 6 17.35 -42.67 -19.04
C ALA A 6 16.16 -42.11 -18.24
N THR A 7 15.29 -42.98 -17.70
CA THR A 7 14.14 -42.58 -16.88
C THR A 7 14.58 -41.92 -15.57
N LYS A 8 15.64 -42.43 -14.93
CA LYS A 8 16.23 -41.80 -13.74
C LYS A 8 16.77 -40.40 -14.02
N LYS A 9 17.46 -40.21 -15.15
CA LYS A 9 17.97 -38.89 -15.58
C LYS A 9 16.85 -37.91 -15.90
N MET A 10 15.79 -38.35 -16.57
CA MET A 10 14.61 -37.53 -16.85
C MET A 10 13.90 -37.10 -15.56
N LEU A 11 13.69 -38.03 -14.61
CA LEU A 11 13.08 -37.72 -13.31
C LEU A 11 13.94 -36.74 -12.51
N LEU A 12 15.26 -36.95 -12.47
CA LEU A 12 16.17 -36.04 -11.77
C LEU A 12 16.18 -34.64 -12.40
N SER A 13 16.18 -34.56 -13.73
CA SER A 13 16.09 -33.27 -14.44
C SER A 13 14.77 -32.57 -14.15
N GLY A 14 13.65 -33.29 -14.14
CA GLY A 14 12.34 -32.74 -13.79
C GLY A 14 12.29 -32.23 -12.35
N LEU A 15 12.90 -32.97 -11.41
CA LEU A 15 12.99 -32.56 -10.01
C LEU A 15 13.80 -31.26 -9.86
N ILE A 16 14.97 -31.16 -10.52
CA ILE A 16 15.81 -29.96 -10.49
C ILE A 16 15.04 -28.76 -11.04
N LEU A 17 14.36 -28.94 -12.18
CA LEU A 17 13.56 -27.90 -12.80
C LEU A 17 12.43 -27.43 -11.86
N ALA A 18 11.74 -28.38 -11.21
CA ALA A 18 10.69 -28.07 -10.23
C ALA A 18 11.24 -27.26 -9.05
N VAL A 19 12.39 -27.63 -8.49
CA VAL A 19 13.04 -26.88 -7.41
C VAL A 19 13.38 -25.45 -7.83
N ILE A 20 13.94 -25.28 -9.04
CA ILE A 20 14.26 -23.96 -9.59
C ILE A 20 12.99 -23.13 -9.75
N PHE A 21 11.93 -23.67 -10.35
CA PHE A 21 10.69 -22.92 -10.53
C PHE A 21 9.99 -22.59 -9.20
N SER A 22 9.99 -23.51 -8.23
CA SER A 22 9.45 -23.26 -6.90
C SER A 22 10.19 -22.13 -6.18
N SER A 23 11.50 -21.97 -6.43
CA SER A 23 12.30 -20.91 -5.80
C SER A 23 11.76 -19.50 -6.10
N PHE A 24 11.21 -19.27 -7.30
CA PHE A 24 10.61 -17.98 -7.68
C PHE A 24 9.35 -17.61 -6.90
N TYR A 25 8.72 -18.56 -6.21
CA TYR A 25 7.51 -18.31 -5.41
C TYR A 25 7.80 -18.21 -3.91
N VAL A 26 8.92 -18.77 -3.44
CA VAL A 26 9.23 -18.88 -2.00
C VAL A 26 10.38 -17.95 -1.58
N LEU A 27 11.42 -17.84 -2.41
CA LEU A 27 12.58 -17.03 -2.09
C LEU A 27 12.31 -15.55 -2.36
N ASP A 28 13.12 -14.70 -1.74
CA ASP A 28 13.12 -13.25 -1.93
C ASP A 28 14.39 -12.86 -2.70
N PHE A 29 14.27 -12.75 -4.02
CA PHE A 29 15.33 -12.26 -4.88
C PHE A 29 14.79 -11.41 -6.03
N LYS A 30 15.59 -10.42 -6.42
CA LYS A 30 15.34 -9.52 -7.56
C LYS A 30 16.68 -9.25 -8.25
N ALA A 31 16.79 -9.66 -9.50
CA ALA A 31 17.87 -9.32 -10.41
C ALA A 31 17.24 -8.76 -11.70
N ALA A 32 16.41 -7.73 -11.52
CA ALA A 32 15.54 -7.19 -12.56
C ALA A 32 15.54 -5.66 -12.52
N GLN A 33 15.30 -5.05 -13.68
CA GLN A 33 15.10 -3.62 -13.83
C GLN A 33 13.59 -3.34 -13.78
N SER A 34 13.19 -2.36 -12.96
CA SER A 34 11.80 -1.93 -12.82
C SER A 34 11.65 -0.50 -13.33
N GLU A 35 10.61 -0.28 -14.13
CA GLU A 35 10.14 1.04 -14.53
C GLU A 35 8.79 1.27 -13.86
N THR A 36 8.77 2.16 -12.86
CA THR A 36 7.58 2.48 -12.07
C THR A 36 7.13 3.89 -12.40
N GLN A 37 5.86 4.05 -12.77
CA GLN A 37 5.21 5.34 -12.98
C GLN A 37 4.06 5.49 -11.99
N THR A 38 3.90 6.70 -11.47
CA THR A 38 2.83 7.01 -10.52
C THR A 38 2.07 8.23 -11.01
N ASN A 39 0.77 8.06 -11.19
CA ASN A 39 -0.16 9.16 -11.37
C ASN A 39 -1.01 9.27 -10.10
N SER A 40 -1.28 10.49 -9.66
CA SER A 40 -1.98 10.67 -8.39
C SER A 40 -2.74 11.98 -8.36
N ARG A 41 -3.89 11.94 -7.69
CA ARG A 41 -4.72 13.10 -7.42
C ARG A 41 -5.02 13.12 -5.93
N VAL A 42 -4.55 14.16 -5.27
CA VAL A 42 -4.75 14.37 -3.83
C VAL A 42 -5.65 15.58 -3.63
N SER A 43 -6.54 15.51 -2.65
CA SER A 43 -7.44 16.58 -2.26
C SER A 43 -7.53 16.62 -0.74
N ALA A 44 -7.48 17.83 -0.18
CA ALA A 44 -7.58 18.05 1.25
C ALA A 44 -8.78 18.95 1.56
N CYS A 45 -9.50 18.62 2.62
CA CYS A 45 -10.59 19.42 3.17
C CYS A 45 -10.26 19.73 4.62
N SER A 46 -10.43 20.97 5.04
CA SER A 46 -10.17 21.38 6.42
C SER A 46 -11.23 22.34 6.94
N SER A 47 -11.42 22.34 8.25
CA SER A 47 -12.24 23.29 8.99
C SER A 47 -11.41 23.88 10.12
N GLY A 48 -11.60 25.16 10.46
CA GLY A 48 -10.84 25.81 11.53
C GLY A 48 -9.34 25.95 11.25
N ASN A 49 -8.52 25.91 12.30
CA ASN A 49 -7.06 25.89 12.23
C ASN A 49 -6.55 24.56 12.82
N PRO A 50 -6.59 23.46 12.06
CA PRO A 50 -6.12 22.16 12.56
C PRO A 50 -4.66 22.32 12.99
N GLY A 51 -4.34 21.95 14.23
CA GLY A 51 -2.95 21.91 14.69
C GLY A 51 -2.13 21.08 13.70
N ILE A 52 -1.00 21.62 13.23
CA ILE A 52 -0.19 20.99 12.17
C ILE A 52 1.00 20.26 12.81
N ASP A 53 0.76 19.58 13.93
CA ASP A 53 1.77 18.72 14.51
C ASP A 53 1.34 17.28 14.23
N PHE A 54 2.23 16.47 13.67
CA PHE A 54 2.06 15.02 13.70
C PHE A 54 2.07 14.63 15.19
N PRO A 55 0.94 14.20 15.77
CA PRO A 55 0.94 13.61 17.09
C PRO A 55 1.77 12.33 17.04
N ASP A 56 2.21 11.91 18.21
CA ASP A 56 3.10 10.76 18.34
C ASP A 56 2.51 9.48 17.72
N ARG A 57 1.18 9.34 17.54
CA ARG A 57 0.54 8.10 17.09
C ARG A 57 -0.39 8.26 15.87
N ILE A 58 -0.35 7.28 14.96
CA ILE A 58 -1.28 7.13 13.82
C ILE A 58 -1.83 5.69 13.73
N TYR A 59 -3.13 5.54 13.50
CA TYR A 59 -3.74 4.26 13.18
C TYR A 59 -3.58 3.95 11.69
N LEU A 60 -3.23 2.71 11.37
CA LEU A 60 -3.09 2.25 9.99
C LEU A 60 -4.04 1.09 9.71
N TYR A 61 -4.93 1.27 8.74
CA TYR A 61 -5.74 0.18 8.19
C TYR A 61 -5.49 0.05 6.69
N VAL A 62 -5.33 -1.18 6.23
CA VAL A 62 -5.11 -1.50 4.81
C VAL A 62 -5.99 -2.67 4.42
N GLU A 63 -6.79 -2.49 3.37
CA GLU A 63 -7.66 -3.50 2.77
C GLU A 63 -7.50 -3.60 1.25
N GLY A 64 -8.04 -4.67 0.67
CA GLY A 64 -8.04 -4.90 -0.77
C GLY A 64 -7.42 -6.24 -1.16
N ASP A 65 -6.69 -6.29 -2.28
CA ASP A 65 -6.09 -7.54 -2.77
C ASP A 65 -5.06 -8.11 -1.77
N ASP A 66 -5.39 -9.26 -1.16
CA ASP A 66 -4.55 -10.00 -0.20
C ASP A 66 -3.12 -10.25 -0.69
N SER A 67 -2.92 -10.29 -2.02
CA SER A 67 -1.61 -10.52 -2.61
C SER A 67 -0.64 -9.36 -2.42
N ILE A 68 -1.14 -8.15 -2.13
CA ILE A 68 -0.34 -6.94 -1.91
C ILE A 68 -0.65 -6.23 -0.60
N SER A 69 -1.88 -6.29 -0.08
CA SER A 69 -2.33 -5.53 1.09
C SER A 69 -1.46 -5.76 2.32
N LYS A 70 -1.02 -7.00 2.57
CA LYS A 70 -0.10 -7.32 3.67
C LYS A 70 1.25 -6.62 3.52
N SER A 71 1.89 -6.74 2.36
CA SER A 71 3.18 -6.09 2.11
C SER A 71 3.05 -4.58 2.11
N LEU A 72 1.95 -4.03 1.58
CA LEU A 72 1.67 -2.59 1.61
C LEU A 72 1.52 -2.08 3.05
N ARG A 73 0.84 -2.82 3.91
CA ARG A 73 0.72 -2.51 5.34
C ARG A 73 2.08 -2.47 6.03
N GLU A 74 2.91 -3.50 5.85
CA GLU A 74 4.26 -3.56 6.40
C GLU A 74 5.14 -2.40 5.89
N SER A 75 5.04 -2.06 4.60
CA SER A 75 5.79 -0.94 4.02
C SER A 75 5.29 0.43 4.47
N LEU A 76 3.97 0.60 4.64
CA LEU A 76 3.37 1.83 5.16
C LEU A 76 3.75 2.06 6.62
N GLU A 77 3.68 1.02 7.45
CA GLU A 77 4.15 1.06 8.83
C GLU A 77 5.60 1.56 8.88
N ALA A 78 6.50 0.94 8.11
CA ALA A 78 7.92 1.34 8.07
C ALA A 78 8.15 2.78 7.58
N GLU A 79 7.45 3.24 6.54
CA GLU A 79 7.62 4.61 6.03
C GLU A 79 6.98 5.66 6.96
N LEU A 80 5.88 5.35 7.64
CA LEU A 80 5.28 6.22 8.67
C LEU A 80 6.18 6.32 9.91
N GLU A 81 6.73 5.21 10.39
CA GLU A 81 7.70 5.20 11.50
C GLU A 81 8.96 5.99 11.17
N LYS A 82 9.47 5.83 9.94
CA LYS A 82 10.61 6.62 9.44
C LYS A 82 10.28 8.11 9.32
N ALA A 83 9.01 8.46 9.12
CA ALA A 83 8.52 9.83 9.18
C ALA A 83 8.32 10.36 10.62
N GLY A 84 8.53 9.53 11.64
CA GLY A 84 8.50 9.91 13.05
C GLY A 84 7.20 9.58 13.79
N MET A 85 6.30 8.77 13.20
CA MET A 85 5.02 8.39 13.82
C MET A 85 5.09 7.02 14.51
N GLU A 86 4.46 6.87 15.67
CA GLU A 86 4.13 5.58 16.29
C GLU A 86 2.92 4.99 15.56
N VAL A 87 3.10 3.84 14.90
CA VAL A 87 2.02 3.24 14.10
C VAL A 87 1.26 2.20 14.93
N SER A 88 -0.06 2.32 14.98
CA SER A 88 -0.98 1.33 15.54
C SER A 88 -1.79 0.68 14.43
N VAL A 89 -1.48 -0.57 14.10
CA VAL A 89 -2.19 -1.30 13.04
C VAL A 89 -3.59 -1.70 13.53
N ALA A 90 -4.61 -1.37 12.74
CA ALA A 90 -5.98 -1.77 12.96
C ALA A 90 -6.37 -2.93 12.02
N ASP A 91 -7.08 -3.91 12.56
CA ASP A 91 -7.58 -5.07 11.80
C ASP A 91 -8.88 -4.79 11.05
N ALA A 92 -9.64 -3.76 11.47
CA ALA A 92 -10.89 -3.34 10.88
C ALA A 92 -11.02 -1.81 10.93
N VAL A 93 -11.87 -1.25 10.07
CA VAL A 93 -12.23 0.17 10.13
C VAL A 93 -13.11 0.43 11.35
N GLU A 94 -12.68 1.33 12.21
CA GLU A 94 -13.49 1.84 13.32
C GLU A 94 -14.34 3.05 12.91
N GLU A 95 -15.47 3.26 13.59
CA GLU A 95 -16.32 4.44 13.40
C GLU A 95 -15.59 5.74 13.77
N LYS A 96 -14.69 5.64 14.76
CA LYS A 96 -13.84 6.74 15.21
C LYS A 96 -12.56 6.16 15.82
N TYR A 97 -11.43 6.78 15.52
CA TYR A 97 -10.16 6.53 16.20
C TYR A 97 -9.92 7.59 17.28
N ASP A 98 -9.12 7.26 18.29
CA ASP A 98 -8.73 8.20 19.37
C ASP A 98 -7.58 9.14 18.96
N SER A 99 -7.05 8.97 17.74
CA SER A 99 -6.00 9.79 17.14
C SER A 99 -6.09 9.76 15.61
N GLN A 100 -5.05 10.22 14.93
CA GLN A 100 -4.96 10.21 13.47
C GLN A 100 -5.15 8.82 12.91
N ALA A 101 -5.74 8.73 11.72
CA ALA A 101 -5.87 7.46 11.02
C ALA A 101 -5.57 7.61 9.53
N LEU A 102 -4.84 6.63 8.99
CA LEU A 102 -4.63 6.41 7.57
C LEU A 102 -5.31 5.09 7.17
N LEU A 103 -6.33 5.20 6.32
CA LEU A 103 -7.11 4.10 5.77
C LEU A 103 -6.74 3.94 4.30
N VAL A 104 -6.39 2.73 3.87
CA VAL A 104 -5.93 2.47 2.49
C VAL A 104 -6.71 1.31 1.89
N ASN A 105 -7.26 1.52 0.70
CA ASN A 105 -7.82 0.46 -0.15
C ASN A 105 -6.90 0.29 -1.37
N VAL A 106 -6.52 -0.95 -1.67
CA VAL A 106 -5.66 -1.28 -2.82
C VAL A 106 -6.25 -2.39 -3.67
N SER A 107 -6.37 -2.15 -4.96
CA SER A 107 -6.61 -3.20 -5.96
C SER A 107 -5.43 -3.28 -6.91
N LYS A 108 -5.19 -4.47 -7.46
CA LYS A 108 -4.07 -4.73 -8.34
C LYS A 108 -4.50 -5.61 -9.50
N ASP A 109 -4.21 -5.13 -10.70
CA ASP A 109 -4.26 -5.92 -11.92
C ASP A 109 -2.85 -6.14 -12.47
N GLY A 110 -2.69 -7.17 -13.30
CA GLY A 110 -1.44 -7.40 -14.00
C GLY A 110 -1.06 -8.86 -14.14
N LEU A 111 0.19 -9.07 -14.57
CA LEU A 111 0.72 -10.40 -14.86
C LEU A 111 2.08 -10.59 -14.20
N TYR A 112 2.35 -11.83 -13.81
CA TYR A 112 3.65 -12.22 -13.27
C TYR A 112 4.18 -13.46 -13.99
N THR A 113 5.43 -13.36 -14.42
CA THR A 113 6.29 -14.47 -14.79
C THR A 113 7.66 -14.29 -14.11
N PRO A 114 8.42 -15.37 -13.90
CA PRO A 114 9.77 -15.31 -13.31
C PRO A 114 10.75 -14.33 -13.96
N VAL A 115 10.53 -13.93 -15.22
CA VAL A 115 11.44 -13.07 -16.00
C VAL A 115 10.81 -11.75 -16.46
N TYR A 116 9.50 -11.60 -16.24
CA TYR A 116 8.74 -10.42 -16.64
C TYR A 116 7.51 -10.29 -15.75
N ALA A 117 7.34 -9.12 -15.16
CA ALA A 117 6.17 -8.79 -14.37
C ALA A 117 5.65 -7.41 -14.76
N SER A 118 4.34 -7.22 -14.67
CA SER A 118 3.68 -5.95 -14.93
C SER A 118 2.51 -5.82 -13.98
N SER A 119 2.28 -4.64 -13.42
CA SER A 119 1.13 -4.41 -12.54
C SER A 119 0.66 -2.98 -12.58
N ASP A 120 -0.65 -2.84 -12.48
CA ASP A 120 -1.34 -1.57 -12.30
C ASP A 120 -2.05 -1.64 -10.95
N LEU A 121 -1.60 -0.82 -9.99
CA LEU A 121 -2.22 -0.69 -8.68
C LEU A 121 -3.11 0.53 -8.67
N ASN A 122 -4.36 0.35 -8.26
CA ASN A 122 -5.27 1.44 -7.95
C ASN A 122 -5.40 1.53 -6.44
N ILE A 123 -5.01 2.67 -5.89
CA ILE A 123 -4.92 2.92 -4.46
C ILE A 123 -5.80 4.11 -4.12
N LEU A 124 -6.69 3.93 -3.17
CA LEU A 124 -7.38 5.01 -2.45
C LEU A 124 -6.78 5.08 -1.06
N PHE A 125 -6.22 6.23 -0.68
CA PHE A 125 -5.86 6.50 0.70
C PHE A 125 -6.70 7.65 1.26
N PHE A 126 -7.08 7.51 2.52
CA PHE A 126 -7.85 8.48 3.28
C PHE A 126 -7.17 8.71 4.62
N TYR A 127 -6.96 9.96 4.95
CA TYR A 127 -6.38 10.38 6.22
C TYR A 127 -7.32 11.31 6.96
N THR A 128 -7.39 11.12 8.27
CA THR A 128 -8.09 12.01 9.21
C THR A 128 -7.15 12.44 10.33
N TYR A 129 -7.15 13.75 10.61
CA TYR A 129 -6.33 14.36 11.67
C TYR A 129 -6.85 14.05 13.08
N THR A 130 -8.17 13.91 13.25
CA THR A 130 -8.81 13.73 14.57
C THR A 130 -9.26 12.29 14.82
N GLY A 131 -9.13 11.41 13.83
CA GLY A 131 -9.72 10.07 13.88
C GLY A 131 -11.21 10.05 13.57
N GLU A 132 -11.82 11.22 13.36
CA GLU A 132 -13.23 11.35 12.98
C GLU A 132 -13.42 11.30 11.46
N GLY A 133 -14.67 11.09 11.02
CA GLY A 133 -15.01 11.11 9.60
C GLY A 133 -14.59 9.86 8.83
N THR A 134 -14.26 8.75 9.49
CA THR A 134 -13.87 7.48 8.85
C THR A 134 -14.95 6.94 7.91
N LYS A 135 -16.24 7.28 8.15
CA LYS A 135 -17.37 7.00 7.25
C LYS A 135 -17.12 7.45 5.80
N TYR A 136 -16.31 8.49 5.59
CA TYR A 136 -16.00 9.00 4.25
C TYR A 136 -15.10 8.05 3.46
N PHE A 137 -14.27 7.22 4.12
CA PHE A 137 -13.44 6.23 3.45
C PHE A 137 -14.29 5.23 2.65
N GLU A 138 -15.35 4.69 3.26
CA GLU A 138 -16.30 3.80 2.58
C GLU A 138 -17.00 4.51 1.43
N GLN A 139 -17.50 5.73 1.67
CA GLN A 139 -18.23 6.50 0.66
C GLN A 139 -17.33 6.87 -0.54
N PHE A 140 -16.03 7.12 -0.31
CA PHE A 140 -15.09 7.47 -1.38
C PHE A 140 -14.75 6.29 -2.29
N LYS A 141 -14.87 5.04 -1.80
CA LYS A 141 -14.76 3.85 -2.66
C LYS A 141 -15.90 3.77 -3.68
N GLU A 142 -17.07 4.30 -3.33
CA GLU A 142 -18.26 4.32 -4.20
C GLU A 142 -18.29 5.53 -5.14
N GLY A 143 -17.48 6.56 -4.90
CA GLY A 143 -17.28 7.67 -5.84
C GLY A 143 -17.05 9.04 -5.20
N ASN A 144 -17.75 10.05 -5.73
CA ASN A 144 -17.64 11.43 -5.26
C ASN A 144 -18.59 11.68 -4.09
N VAL A 145 -18.06 12.25 -3.03
CA VAL A 145 -18.79 12.44 -1.76
C VAL A 145 -18.68 13.89 -1.32
N THR A 146 -19.81 14.45 -0.87
CA THR A 146 -19.83 15.75 -0.21
C THR A 146 -19.40 15.58 1.24
N VAL A 147 -18.23 16.13 1.57
CA VAL A 147 -17.74 16.19 2.97
C VAL A 147 -18.45 17.32 3.69
N VAL A 148 -18.96 17.03 4.89
CA VAL A 148 -19.65 18.00 5.75
C VAL A 148 -18.93 18.01 7.09
N PHE A 149 -18.37 19.16 7.45
CA PHE A 149 -17.84 19.39 8.80
C PHE A 149 -18.94 19.99 9.66
N GLU A 150 -19.23 19.34 10.79
CA GLU A 150 -20.13 19.89 11.79
C GLU A 150 -19.35 20.80 12.72
N ASN A 151 -19.77 22.07 12.81
CA ASN A 151 -19.16 22.99 13.78
C ASN A 151 -19.68 22.65 15.18
N THR A 152 -18.87 21.90 15.93
CA THR A 152 -19.16 21.50 17.31
C THR A 152 -18.78 22.57 18.34
N GLY A 153 -18.21 23.71 17.92
CA GLY A 153 -17.72 24.77 18.80
C GLY A 153 -16.36 24.47 19.45
N SER A 154 -15.70 23.36 19.11
CA SER A 154 -14.30 23.11 19.49
C SER A 154 -13.36 24.01 18.69
N GLY A 155 -12.33 24.56 19.34
CA GLY A 155 -11.29 25.36 18.67
C GLY A 155 -10.29 24.54 17.86
N GLU A 156 -10.33 23.22 17.97
CA GLU A 156 -9.54 22.28 17.18
C GLU A 156 -10.15 22.15 15.78
N GLY A 157 -9.34 22.42 14.76
CA GLY A 157 -9.77 22.26 13.37
C GLY A 157 -9.69 20.81 12.92
N ASP A 158 -10.57 20.43 11.98
CA ASP A 158 -10.50 19.13 11.32
C ASP A 158 -9.70 19.21 10.02
N LYS A 159 -9.03 18.10 9.67
CA LYS A 159 -8.40 17.93 8.37
C LYS A 159 -8.60 16.51 7.87
N LEU A 160 -9.18 16.41 6.69
CA LEU A 160 -9.34 15.17 5.94
C LEU A 160 -8.53 15.27 4.65
N ILE A 161 -7.80 14.21 4.31
CA ILE A 161 -7.06 14.10 3.06
C ILE A 161 -7.52 12.84 2.34
N ARG A 162 -7.87 12.99 1.07
CA ARG A 162 -8.12 11.87 0.16
C ARG A 162 -7.06 11.89 -0.94
N GLY A 163 -6.53 10.74 -1.29
CA GLY A 163 -5.75 10.57 -2.50
C GLY A 163 -6.16 9.34 -3.29
N ASP A 164 -6.32 9.52 -4.59
CA ASP A 164 -6.45 8.45 -5.56
C ASP A 164 -5.13 8.36 -6.32
N MET A 165 -4.52 7.17 -6.34
CA MET A 165 -3.21 6.92 -6.93
C MET A 165 -3.25 5.68 -7.83
N GLU A 166 -2.71 5.85 -9.03
CA GLU A 166 -2.46 4.77 -9.98
C GLU A 166 -0.94 4.57 -10.06
N LEU A 167 -0.49 3.37 -9.72
CA LEU A 167 0.93 2.97 -9.79
C LEU A 167 1.07 1.86 -10.82
N GLN A 168 1.73 2.19 -11.93
CA GLN A 168 2.02 1.27 -13.02
C GLN A 168 3.48 0.84 -12.94
N ASP A 169 3.75 -0.46 -12.99
CA ASP A 169 5.10 -1.00 -13.02
C ASP A 169 5.28 -2.00 -14.17
N SER A 170 6.45 -1.92 -14.81
CA SER A 170 6.97 -2.97 -15.68
C SER A 170 8.35 -3.38 -15.22
N THR A 171 8.50 -4.66 -14.85
CA THR A 171 9.75 -5.24 -14.37
C THR A 171 10.25 -6.32 -15.34
N LYS A 172 11.49 -6.16 -15.83
CA LYS A 172 12.16 -7.08 -16.77
C LYS A 172 13.40 -7.69 -16.12
N GLY A 173 13.46 -9.03 -16.14
CA GLY A 173 14.57 -9.82 -15.59
C GLY A 173 14.11 -10.79 -14.48
N PRO A 174 15.00 -11.68 -14.01
CA PRO A 174 14.70 -12.64 -12.97
C PRO A 174 14.21 -11.96 -11.68
N VAL A 175 12.97 -12.22 -11.30
CA VAL A 175 12.38 -11.68 -10.07
C VAL A 175 11.44 -12.71 -9.46
N SER A 176 11.57 -12.91 -8.16
CA SER A 176 10.62 -13.73 -7.39
C SER A 176 9.31 -12.97 -7.16
N LEU A 177 8.21 -13.70 -7.04
CA LEU A 177 6.88 -13.13 -6.81
C LEU A 177 6.85 -12.31 -5.52
N LYS A 178 7.54 -12.81 -4.48
CA LYS A 178 7.67 -12.16 -3.19
C LYS A 178 8.42 -10.82 -3.31
N ALA A 179 9.59 -10.81 -3.95
CA ALA A 179 10.36 -9.59 -4.14
C ALA A 179 9.62 -8.55 -5.00
N TYR A 180 8.88 -9.00 -6.01
CA TYR A 180 8.10 -8.12 -6.87
C TYR A 180 6.94 -7.45 -6.11
N ARG A 181 6.17 -8.22 -5.33
CA ARG A 181 5.11 -7.66 -4.47
C ARG A 181 5.66 -6.68 -3.44
N LYS A 182 6.80 -7.02 -2.84
CA LYS A 182 7.50 -6.14 -1.89
C LYS A 182 7.89 -4.81 -2.54
N HIS A 183 8.50 -4.86 -3.73
CA HIS A 183 8.83 -3.65 -4.51
C HIS A 183 7.61 -2.74 -4.75
N LEU A 184 6.49 -3.32 -5.22
CA LEU A 184 5.27 -2.55 -5.46
C LEU A 184 4.73 -1.90 -4.18
N ALA A 185 4.74 -2.65 -3.07
CA ALA A 185 4.29 -2.17 -1.77
C ALA A 185 5.18 -1.04 -1.22
N GLU A 186 6.50 -1.17 -1.34
CA GLU A 186 7.48 -0.14 -0.95
C GLU A 186 7.30 1.15 -1.75
N GLU A 187 7.16 1.04 -3.08
CA GLU A 187 6.93 2.19 -3.96
C GLU A 187 5.60 2.90 -3.64
N ALA A 188 4.52 2.14 -3.46
CA ALA A 188 3.22 2.67 -3.08
C ALA A 188 3.26 3.36 -1.70
N ALA A 189 3.80 2.69 -0.68
CA ALA A 189 3.90 3.24 0.66
C ALA A 189 4.68 4.55 0.70
N ARG A 190 5.86 4.57 0.06
CA ARG A 190 6.68 5.78 -0.05
C ARG A 190 5.90 6.93 -0.68
N LYS A 191 5.20 6.67 -1.79
CA LYS A 191 4.42 7.71 -2.49
C LYS A 191 3.24 8.22 -1.66
N ILE A 192 2.55 7.35 -0.93
CA ILE A 192 1.44 7.75 -0.04
C ILE A 192 1.97 8.65 1.08
N VAL A 193 3.06 8.26 1.74
CA VAL A 193 3.64 9.05 2.84
C VAL A 193 4.21 10.37 2.34
N GLU A 194 4.90 10.39 1.20
CA GLU A 194 5.38 11.62 0.55
C GLU A 194 4.21 12.61 0.30
N GLN A 195 3.08 12.12 -0.19
CA GLN A 195 1.90 12.94 -0.46
C GLN A 195 1.24 13.43 0.81
N LEU A 196 1.15 12.58 1.82
CA LEU A 196 0.60 12.94 3.12
C LEU A 196 1.42 14.06 3.77
N GLN A 197 2.75 13.91 3.79
CA GLN A 197 3.68 14.92 4.30
C GLN A 197 3.58 16.25 3.55
N GLN A 198 3.46 16.22 2.22
CA GLN A 198 3.25 17.43 1.42
C GLN A 198 1.96 18.14 1.83
N GLN A 199 0.84 17.43 1.92
CA GLN A 199 -0.44 18.03 2.28
C GLN A 199 -0.49 18.53 3.73
N ILE A 200 0.22 17.88 4.64
CA ILE A 200 0.31 18.31 6.04
C ILE A 200 1.19 19.57 6.15
N SER A 201 2.37 19.56 5.50
CA SER A 201 3.35 20.65 5.58
C SER A 201 2.97 21.93 4.82
N ILE A 202 2.02 21.87 3.88
CA ILE A 202 1.61 23.02 3.05
C ILE A 202 0.49 23.87 3.71
N SER A 203 -0.03 23.48 4.88
CA SER A 203 -0.98 24.35 5.61
C SER A 203 -0.24 25.54 6.26
N PRO A 204 -0.61 26.79 5.94
CA PRO A 204 -0.04 27.99 6.58
C PRO A 204 -0.45 28.16 8.04
#